data_AF-A0A662PGV8-F1
#
_entry.id   AF-A0A662PGV8-F1
#
_cell.length_a   1.000
_cell.length_b   1.000
_cell.length_c   1.000
_cell.angle_alpha   90.00
_cell.angle_beta   90.00
_cell.angle_gamma   90.00
#
_symmetry.space_group_name_H-M   'P 1'
#
loop_
_entity.id
_entity.type
_entity.pdbx_description
1 polymer ?
#
loop_
_entity_poly.entity_id
_entity_poly.type
_entity_poly.pdbx_seq_one_letter_code
_entity_poly.pdbx_strand_id
1 'polypeptide(L)'
;MNSFYNLSIISAEVKKCLKIILCYPMEIVFWCIFPIFWAVPFIFQGNALVGGMESEAFSDLTGTTQFMPYILIGAVLNTYVLSALYGMSNSLREESYWGTLELILGSPCSKIPILLGKALNEAVTSTLFAVMQIFICIIIFGLDVAVNQILPIMLIVILLMLGLYGLSIALAGITIQIKQSQSLIH
;
A
#
# COMPACT_ATOMS: atom_id res chain seq x y z
N MET A 1 -19.60 21.40 15.40
CA MET A 1 -18.67 21.51 14.24
C MET A 1 -19.21 20.64 13.12
N ASN A 2 -19.61 21.23 12.00
CA ASN A 2 -20.45 20.58 10.98
C ASN A 2 -19.74 19.40 10.30
N SER A 3 -20.43 18.24 10.26
CA SER A 3 -19.97 17.03 9.56
C SER A 3 -19.56 17.30 8.09
N PHE A 4 -20.32 18.18 7.41
CA PHE A 4 -20.03 18.63 6.04
C PHE A 4 -18.67 19.32 5.89
N TYR A 5 -18.20 20.05 6.90
CA TYR A 5 -16.89 20.72 6.85
C TYR A 5 -15.74 19.70 6.91
N ASN A 6 -15.86 18.69 7.78
CA ASN A 6 -14.85 17.63 7.90
C ASN A 6 -14.72 16.80 6.60
N LEU A 7 -15.84 16.51 5.94
CA LEU A 7 -15.83 15.78 4.67
C LEU A 7 -15.14 16.58 3.56
N SER A 8 -15.34 17.90 3.55
CA SER A 8 -14.67 18.78 2.58
C SER A 8 -13.15 18.78 2.77
N ILE A 9 -12.67 18.78 4.02
CA ILE A 9 -11.24 18.68 4.36
C ILE A 9 -10.65 17.36 3.86
N ILE A 10 -11.32 16.24 4.15
CA ILE A 10 -10.90 14.91 3.68
C ILE A 10 -10.75 14.91 2.16
N SER A 11 -11.76 15.41 1.45
CA SER A 11 -11.74 15.44 -0.03
C SER A 11 -10.64 16.35 -0.60
N ALA A 12 -10.33 17.45 0.09
CA ALA A 12 -9.27 18.37 -0.31
C ALA A 12 -7.89 17.74 -0.14
N GLU A 13 -7.68 17.03 0.97
CA GLU A 13 -6.43 16.31 1.25
C GLU A 13 -6.19 15.19 0.22
N VAL A 14 -7.23 14.41 -0.09
CA VAL A 14 -7.17 13.36 -1.12
C VAL A 14 -6.83 13.96 -2.49
N LYS A 15 -7.48 15.06 -2.87
CA LYS A 15 -7.20 15.74 -4.15
C LYS A 15 -5.76 16.24 -4.24
N LYS A 16 -5.22 16.80 -3.14
CA LYS A 16 -3.83 17.25 -3.07
C LYS A 16 -2.88 16.09 -3.33
N CYS A 17 -3.03 14.99 -2.59
CA CYS A 17 -2.13 13.85 -2.70
C CYS A 17 -2.23 13.16 -4.07
N LEU A 18 -3.44 12.97 -4.60
CA LEU A 18 -3.62 12.45 -5.96
C LEU A 18 -2.97 13.34 -7.03
N LYS A 19 -3.08 14.67 -6.89
CA LYS A 19 -2.46 15.61 -7.83
C LYS A 19 -0.93 15.51 -7.78
N ILE A 20 -0.35 15.35 -6.60
CA ILE A 20 1.09 15.14 -6.43
C ILE A 20 1.52 13.89 -7.20
N ILE A 21 0.87 12.75 -6.96
CA ILE A 21 1.21 11.48 -7.62
C ILE A 21 1.06 11.58 -9.15
N LEU A 22 -0.01 12.20 -9.63
CA LEU A 22 -0.23 12.40 -11.07
C LEU A 22 0.79 13.34 -11.72
N CYS A 23 1.39 14.27 -10.96
CA CYS A 23 2.47 15.12 -11.46
C CYS A 23 3.82 14.37 -11.58
N TYR A 24 3.99 13.24 -10.91
CA TYR A 24 5.20 12.42 -10.94
C TYR A 24 4.93 11.05 -11.61
N PRO A 25 4.74 11.01 -12.94
CA PRO A 25 4.41 9.76 -13.64
C PRO A 25 5.48 8.68 -13.48
N MET A 26 6.75 9.06 -13.30
CA MET A 26 7.84 8.11 -13.05
C MET A 26 7.68 7.36 -11.73
N GLU A 27 7.10 8.00 -10.71
CA GLU A 27 6.82 7.36 -9.43
C GLU A 27 5.75 6.27 -9.58
N ILE A 28 4.69 6.56 -10.33
CA ILE A 28 3.63 5.59 -10.65
C ILE A 28 4.20 4.36 -11.36
N VAL A 29 5.03 4.59 -12.39
CA VAL A 29 5.66 3.50 -13.15
C VAL A 29 6.58 2.66 -12.26
N PHE A 30 7.38 3.32 -11.42
CA PHE A 30 8.28 2.64 -10.49
C PHE A 30 7.51 1.74 -9.51
N TRP A 31 6.48 2.26 -8.84
CA TRP A 31 5.67 1.48 -7.90
C TRP A 31 4.85 0.37 -8.54
N CYS A 32 4.53 0.47 -9.83
CA CYS A 32 3.89 -0.62 -10.57
C CYS A 32 4.87 -1.76 -10.90
N ILE A 33 6.10 -1.45 -11.28
CA ILE A 33 7.09 -2.45 -11.71
C ILE A 33 7.82 -3.08 -10.51
N PHE A 34 8.08 -2.28 -9.47
CA PHE A 34 8.97 -2.65 -8.37
C PHE A 34 8.58 -3.95 -7.65
N PRO A 35 7.30 -4.19 -7.29
CA PRO A 35 6.91 -5.43 -6.61
C PRO A 35 7.05 -6.67 -7.48
N ILE A 36 6.83 -6.54 -8.79
CA ILE A 36 7.00 -7.63 -9.76
C ILE A 36 8.49 -7.94 -9.92
N PHE A 37 9.32 -6.90 -10.00
CA PHE A 37 10.77 -7.06 -10.04
C PHE A 37 11.29 -7.77 -8.78
N TRP A 38 10.72 -7.48 -7.61
CA TRP A 38 11.02 -8.19 -6.36
C TRP A 38 10.49 -9.64 -6.32
N ALA A 39 9.40 -9.94 -7.02
CA ALA A 39 8.86 -11.30 -7.10
C ALA A 39 9.75 -12.24 -7.94
N VAL A 40 10.45 -11.72 -8.95
CA VAL A 40 11.29 -12.50 -9.86
C VAL A 40 12.40 -13.30 -9.13
N PRO A 41 13.20 -12.70 -8.22
CA PRO A 41 14.16 -13.46 -7.41
C PRO A 41 13.52 -14.60 -6.61
N PHE A 42 12.33 -14.38 -6.03
CA PHE A 42 11.62 -15.42 -5.28
C PHE A 42 11.20 -16.59 -6.17
N ILE A 43 10.81 -16.30 -7.40
CA ILE A 43 10.48 -17.32 -8.41
C ILE A 43 11.72 -18.14 -8.78
N PHE A 44 12.85 -17.48 -9.03
CA PHE A 44 14.12 -18.17 -9.33
C PHE A 44 14.60 -19.01 -8.15
N GLN A 45 14.46 -18.50 -6.93
CA GLN A 45 14.78 -19.24 -5.71
C GLN A 45 13.88 -20.47 -5.55
N GLY A 46 12.57 -20.34 -5.80
CA GLY A 46 11.63 -21.46 -5.79
C GLY A 46 12.03 -22.55 -6.78
N ASN A 47 12.31 -22.16 -8.03
CA ASN A 47 12.80 -23.09 -9.06
C ASN A 47 14.12 -23.78 -8.66
N ALA A 48 15.07 -23.04 -8.07
CA ALA A 48 16.37 -23.58 -7.67
C ALA A 48 16.27 -24.57 -6.51
N LEU A 49 15.33 -24.37 -5.58
CA LEU A 49 15.13 -25.25 -4.42
C LEU A 49 14.33 -26.51 -4.77
N VAL A 50 13.36 -26.40 -5.67
CA VAL A 50 12.48 -27.50 -6.09
C VAL A 50 13.10 -28.31 -7.23
N GLY A 51 13.98 -27.72 -8.03
CA GLY A 51 14.57 -28.36 -9.21
C GLY A 51 13.66 -28.36 -10.45
N GLY A 52 12.53 -27.64 -10.41
CA GLY A 52 11.54 -27.53 -11.49
C GLY A 52 10.43 -26.52 -11.17
N MET A 53 9.52 -26.31 -12.13
CA MET A 53 8.36 -25.41 -11.97
C MET A 53 7.20 -26.00 -11.15
N GLU A 54 7.25 -27.31 -10.87
CA GLU A 54 6.23 -28.02 -10.09
C GLU A 54 6.87 -28.74 -8.90
N SER A 55 6.19 -28.70 -7.75
CA SER A 55 6.64 -29.37 -6.53
C SER A 55 5.51 -30.20 -5.94
N GLU A 56 5.72 -31.51 -5.77
CA GLU A 56 4.79 -32.38 -5.06
C GLU A 56 4.66 -31.96 -3.57
N ALA A 57 5.77 -31.55 -2.94
CA ALA A 57 5.76 -31.07 -1.55
C ALA A 57 4.95 -29.77 -1.36
N PHE A 58 4.84 -28.94 -2.41
CA PHE A 58 3.99 -27.73 -2.38
C PHE A 58 2.52 -28.06 -2.61
N SER A 59 2.23 -29.10 -3.40
CA SER A 59 0.89 -29.61 -3.64
C SER A 59 0.23 -30.09 -2.34
N ASP A 60 0.98 -30.75 -1.47
CA ASP A 60 0.47 -31.26 -0.19
C ASP A 60 0.01 -30.13 0.76
N LEU A 61 0.62 -28.95 0.67
CA LEU A 61 0.33 -27.82 1.56
C LEU A 61 -0.71 -26.85 0.98
N THR A 62 -0.75 -26.69 -0.34
CA THR A 62 -1.54 -25.63 -0.99
C THR A 62 -2.64 -26.15 -1.90
N GLY A 63 -2.64 -27.45 -2.22
CA GLY A 63 -3.54 -28.07 -3.19
C GLY A 63 -3.24 -27.67 -4.64
N THR A 64 -2.11 -27.02 -4.91
CA THR A 64 -1.67 -26.60 -6.25
C THR A 64 -0.22 -26.99 -6.49
N THR A 65 0.10 -27.46 -7.70
CA THR A 65 1.49 -27.79 -8.09
C THR A 65 2.29 -26.57 -8.53
N GLN A 66 1.61 -25.47 -8.90
CA GLN A 66 2.19 -24.25 -9.44
C GLN A 66 2.47 -23.22 -8.34
N PHE A 67 3.74 -23.04 -7.97
CA PHE A 67 4.12 -22.05 -6.96
C PHE A 67 4.17 -20.61 -7.50
N MET A 68 4.32 -20.45 -8.82
CA MET A 68 4.50 -19.15 -9.49
C MET A 68 3.32 -18.18 -9.27
N PRO A 69 2.04 -18.56 -9.52
CA PRO A 69 0.87 -17.75 -9.16
C PRO A 69 0.83 -17.32 -7.69
N TYR A 70 1.24 -18.22 -6.79
CA TYR A 70 1.19 -17.99 -5.35
C TYR A 70 2.14 -16.86 -4.93
N ILE A 71 3.37 -16.87 -5.45
CA ILE A 71 4.36 -15.81 -5.20
C ILE A 71 3.87 -14.47 -5.78
N LEU A 72 3.32 -14.47 -6.99
CA LEU A 72 2.83 -13.25 -7.63
C LEU A 72 1.67 -12.61 -6.87
N ILE A 73 0.69 -13.41 -6.44
CA ILE A 73 -0.43 -12.91 -5.60
C ILE A 73 0.10 -12.40 -4.26
N GLY A 74 1.05 -13.10 -3.64
CA GLY A 74 1.72 -12.65 -2.42
C GLY A 74 2.42 -11.30 -2.61
N ALA A 75 3.10 -11.08 -3.73
CA ALA A 75 3.75 -9.82 -4.05
C ALA A 75 2.74 -8.66 -4.19
N VAL A 76 1.60 -8.90 -4.85
CA VAL A 76 0.51 -7.91 -4.95
C VAL A 76 -0.07 -7.58 -3.57
N LEU A 77 -0.30 -8.58 -2.73
CA LEU A 77 -0.79 -8.37 -1.36
C LEU A 77 0.24 -7.60 -0.50
N ASN A 78 1.52 -7.88 -0.70
CA ASN A 78 2.60 -7.18 -0.01
C ASN A 78 2.65 -5.69 -0.35
N THR A 79 2.20 -5.27 -1.55
CA THR A 79 2.04 -3.85 -1.89
C THR A 79 1.11 -3.12 -0.91
N TYR A 80 0.01 -3.76 -0.49
CA TYR A 80 -0.89 -3.17 0.52
C TYR A 80 -0.23 -3.07 1.90
N VAL A 81 0.56 -4.09 2.28
CA VAL A 81 1.30 -4.09 3.54
C VAL A 81 2.34 -2.98 3.57
N LEU A 82 3.13 -2.84 2.51
CA LEU A 82 4.14 -1.80 2.38
C LEU A 82 3.53 -0.41 2.33
N SER A 83 2.45 -0.21 1.58
CA SER A 83 1.76 1.08 1.51
C SER A 83 1.14 1.47 2.87
N ALA A 84 0.53 0.55 3.59
CA ALA A 84 0.02 0.84 4.93
C ALA A 84 1.16 1.19 5.89
N LEU A 85 2.14 0.28 6.04
CA LEU A 85 3.21 0.44 7.04
C LEU A 85 4.15 1.60 6.71
N TYR A 86 4.55 1.78 5.46
CA TYR A 86 5.49 2.82 5.07
C TYR A 86 4.79 4.07 4.55
N GLY A 87 3.83 3.94 3.63
CA GLY A 87 3.13 5.09 3.07
C GLY A 87 2.35 5.85 4.13
N MET A 88 1.39 5.18 4.79
CA MET A 88 0.57 5.85 5.80
C MET A 88 1.37 6.28 7.03
N SER A 89 2.26 5.44 7.56
CA SER A 89 3.05 5.82 8.76
C SER A 89 4.02 6.98 8.50
N ASN A 90 4.55 7.11 7.28
CA ASN A 90 5.44 8.22 6.92
C ASN A 90 4.70 9.44 6.38
N SER A 91 3.41 9.35 6.06
CA SER A 91 2.65 10.45 5.47
C SER A 91 2.72 11.76 6.28
N LEU A 92 2.78 11.66 7.61
CA LEU A 92 2.91 12.80 8.52
C LEU A 92 4.36 13.33 8.60
N ARG A 93 5.34 12.43 8.42
CA ARG A 93 6.75 12.77 8.31
C ARG A 93 7.05 13.50 7.01
N GLU A 94 6.40 13.12 5.92
CA GLU A 94 6.49 13.79 4.61
C GLU A 94 5.98 15.23 4.67
N GLU A 95 4.84 15.49 5.31
CA GLU A 95 4.38 16.87 5.56
C GLU A 95 5.39 17.69 6.38
N SER A 96 6.15 17.03 7.24
CA SER A 96 7.23 17.71 7.97
C SER A 96 8.40 18.06 7.06
N TYR A 97 8.73 17.22 6.07
CA TYR A 97 9.77 17.52 5.09
C TYR A 97 9.37 18.62 4.13
N TRP A 98 8.08 18.69 3.77
CA TRP A 98 7.54 19.76 2.94
C TRP A 98 7.35 21.08 3.69
N GLY A 99 7.57 21.12 5.00
CA GLY A 99 7.37 22.31 5.85
C GLY A 99 5.90 22.69 6.03
N THR A 100 4.96 21.84 5.59
CA THR A 100 3.52 22.07 5.66
C THR A 100 2.91 21.59 6.97
N LEU A 101 3.62 20.74 7.72
CA LEU A 101 3.13 20.21 8.99
C LEU A 101 2.81 21.32 9.99
N GLU A 102 3.66 22.34 10.13
CA GLU A 102 3.43 23.45 11.07
C GLU A 102 2.19 24.27 10.69
N LEU A 103 1.97 24.50 9.39
CA LEU A 103 0.76 25.15 8.89
C LEU A 103 -0.49 24.32 9.21
N ILE A 104 -0.43 23.01 8.99
CA ILE A 104 -1.54 22.10 9.29
C ILE A 104 -1.84 22.10 10.79
N LEU A 105 -0.80 22.03 11.64
CA LEU A 105 -0.94 21.99 13.08
C LEU A 105 -1.44 23.32 13.67
N GLY A 106 -1.07 24.45 13.07
CA GLY A 106 -1.50 25.80 13.45
C GLY A 106 -2.83 26.23 12.84
N SER A 107 -3.36 25.51 11.84
CA SER A 107 -4.66 25.80 11.25
C SER A 107 -5.80 25.53 12.25
N PRO A 108 -6.94 26.25 12.15
CA PRO A 108 -8.13 25.99 12.98
C PRO A 108 -8.85 24.67 12.61
N CYS A 109 -8.29 23.88 11.70
CA CYS A 109 -8.86 22.61 11.24
C CYS A 109 -8.61 21.48 12.24
N SER A 110 -9.57 20.57 12.37
CA SER A 110 -9.38 19.35 13.16
C SER A 110 -8.32 18.46 12.50
N LYS A 111 -7.46 17.84 13.32
CA LYS A 111 -6.34 16.99 12.86
C LYS A 111 -6.82 15.59 12.41
N ILE A 112 -7.91 15.10 12.99
CA ILE A 112 -8.45 13.76 12.71
C ILE A 112 -8.93 13.63 11.25
N PRO A 113 -9.74 14.56 10.69
CA PRO A 113 -10.14 14.51 9.28
C PRO A 113 -8.95 14.54 8.31
N ILE A 114 -7.87 15.24 8.63
CA ILE A 114 -6.67 15.30 7.78
C ILE A 114 -5.99 13.94 7.74
N LEU A 115 -5.82 13.31 8.92
CA LEU A 115 -5.23 11.98 9.01
C LEU A 115 -6.07 10.90 8.32
N LEU A 116 -7.39 10.98 8.46
CA LEU A 116 -8.32 10.11 7.73
C LEU A 116 -8.26 10.35 6.22
N GLY A 117 -8.13 11.60 5.77
CA GLY A 117 -7.94 11.93 4.35
C GLY A 117 -6.65 11.34 3.79
N LYS A 118 -5.55 11.39 4.55
CA LYS A 118 -4.29 10.74 4.17
C LYS A 118 -4.42 9.22 4.09
N ALA A 119 -5.03 8.60 5.09
CA ALA A 119 -5.29 7.15 5.10
C ALA A 119 -6.14 6.72 3.89
N LEU A 120 -7.20 7.46 3.59
CA LEU A 120 -8.06 7.18 2.45
C LEU A 120 -7.33 7.35 1.12
N ASN A 121 -6.51 8.41 0.98
CA ASN A 121 -5.70 8.59 -0.21
C ASN A 121 -4.76 7.41 -0.43
N GLU A 122 -4.06 6.99 0.63
CA GLU A 122 -3.10 5.89 0.57
C GLU A 122 -3.78 4.54 0.26
N ALA A 123 -5.00 4.33 0.76
CA ALA A 123 -5.80 3.17 0.40
C ALA A 123 -6.20 3.18 -1.08
N VAL A 124 -6.57 4.34 -1.63
CA VAL A 124 -6.90 4.48 -3.05
C VAL A 124 -5.68 4.25 -3.94
N THR A 125 -4.53 4.82 -3.60
CA THR A 125 -3.30 4.70 -4.40
C THR A 125 -2.75 3.27 -4.37
N SER A 126 -2.73 2.62 -3.20
CA SER A 126 -2.34 1.20 -3.09
C SER A 126 -3.26 0.28 -3.87
N THR A 127 -4.56 0.53 -3.86
CA THR A 127 -5.52 -0.23 -4.67
C THR A 127 -5.25 -0.04 -6.16
N LEU A 128 -4.98 1.19 -6.60
CA LEU A 128 -4.62 1.48 -7.99
C LEU A 128 -3.36 0.71 -8.41
N PHE A 129 -2.30 0.74 -7.58
CA PHE A 129 -1.07 0.01 -7.86
C PHE A 129 -1.27 -1.51 -7.87
N ALA A 130 -2.05 -2.05 -6.94
CA ALA A 130 -2.36 -3.48 -6.92
C ALA A 130 -3.13 -3.93 -8.17
N VAL A 131 -4.11 -3.14 -8.64
CA VAL A 131 -4.84 -3.42 -9.88
C VAL A 131 -3.90 -3.40 -11.09
N MET A 132 -3.03 -2.39 -11.17
CA MET A 132 -2.03 -2.31 -12.24
C MET A 132 -1.06 -3.49 -12.21
N GLN A 133 -0.60 -3.91 -11.04
CA GLN A 133 0.27 -5.07 -10.89
C GLN A 133 -0.42 -6.38 -11.31
N ILE A 134 -1.69 -6.58 -10.91
CA ILE A 134 -2.47 -7.75 -11.37
C ILE A 134 -2.58 -7.75 -12.89
N PHE A 135 -2.86 -6.61 -13.50
CA PHE A 135 -2.95 -6.48 -14.95
C PHE A 135 -1.62 -6.85 -15.65
N ILE A 136 -0.49 -6.37 -15.12
CA ILE A 136 0.84 -6.74 -15.62
C ILE A 136 1.10 -8.24 -15.44
N CYS A 137 0.72 -8.83 -14.30
CA CYS A 137 0.87 -10.25 -14.04
C CYS A 137 0.05 -11.12 -15.01
N ILE A 138 -1.17 -10.70 -15.36
CA ILE A 138 -1.99 -11.39 -16.36
C ILE A 138 -1.32 -11.36 -17.73
N ILE A 139 -0.78 -10.21 -18.15
CA ILE A 139 -0.15 -10.05 -19.47
C ILE A 139 1.18 -10.79 -19.58
N ILE A 140 2.05 -10.67 -18.57
CA ILE A 140 3.42 -11.20 -18.63
C ILE A 140 3.45 -12.69 -18.28
N PHE A 141 2.68 -13.12 -17.27
CA PHE A 141 2.75 -14.48 -16.72
C PHE A 141 1.54 -15.34 -17.06
N GLY A 142 0.53 -14.81 -17.75
CA GLY A 142 -0.65 -15.58 -18.18
C GLY A 142 -1.50 -16.07 -17.01
N LEU A 143 -1.61 -15.27 -15.94
CA LEU A 143 -2.33 -15.65 -14.73
C LEU A 143 -3.84 -15.78 -15.01
N ASP A 144 -4.40 -16.99 -14.88
CA ASP A 144 -5.84 -17.23 -14.94
C ASP A 144 -6.50 -16.80 -13.62
N VAL A 145 -7.11 -15.62 -13.61
CA VAL A 145 -7.86 -15.12 -12.46
C VAL A 145 -9.28 -15.68 -12.52
N ALA A 146 -9.61 -16.57 -11.59
CA ALA A 146 -10.97 -17.09 -11.43
C ALA A 146 -11.92 -15.97 -10.97
N VAL A 147 -12.63 -15.37 -11.92
CA VAL A 147 -13.59 -14.26 -11.70
C VAL A 147 -14.67 -14.63 -10.67
N ASN A 148 -14.97 -15.92 -10.52
CA ASN A 148 -15.98 -16.43 -9.60
C ASN A 148 -15.63 -16.22 -8.11
N GLN A 149 -14.35 -16.00 -7.77
CA GLN A 149 -13.89 -15.79 -6.40
C GLN A 149 -13.52 -14.33 -6.08
N ILE A 150 -13.92 -13.37 -6.93
CA ILE A 150 -13.54 -11.96 -6.75
C ILE A 150 -14.13 -11.37 -5.45
N LEU A 151 -15.33 -11.81 -5.05
CA LEU A 151 -16.03 -11.32 -3.87
C LEU A 151 -15.32 -11.66 -2.54
N PRO A 152 -14.94 -12.93 -2.27
CA PRO A 152 -14.17 -13.25 -1.07
C PRO A 152 -12.79 -12.59 -1.07
N ILE A 153 -12.13 -12.46 -2.24
CA ILE A 153 -10.84 -11.74 -2.35
C ILE A 153 -11.00 -10.28 -1.93
N MET A 154 -12.03 -9.60 -2.43
CA MET A 154 -12.32 -8.21 -2.07
C MET A 154 -12.55 -8.05 -0.56
N LEU A 155 -13.29 -8.98 0.05
CA LEU A 155 -13.56 -8.95 1.49
C LEU A 155 -12.28 -9.12 2.32
N ILE A 156 -11.39 -10.03 1.93
CA ILE A 156 -10.09 -10.23 2.58
C ILE A 156 -9.22 -8.97 2.47
N VAL A 157 -9.16 -8.35 1.29
CA VAL A 157 -8.40 -7.11 1.07
C VAL A 157 -8.95 -5.97 1.92
N ILE A 158 -10.27 -5.82 2.03
CA ILE A 158 -10.89 -4.80 2.88
C ILE A 158 -10.55 -5.04 4.37
N LEU A 159 -10.63 -6.29 4.84
CA LEU A 159 -10.25 -6.64 6.21
C LEU A 159 -8.77 -6.35 6.48
N LEU A 160 -7.90 -6.70 5.53
CA LEU A 160 -6.47 -6.42 5.57
C LEU A 160 -6.22 -4.92 5.69
N MET A 161 -6.88 -4.10 4.86
CA MET A 161 -6.78 -2.64 4.92
C MET A 161 -7.25 -2.09 6.26
N LEU A 162 -8.42 -2.49 6.74
CA LEU A 162 -8.95 -2.00 8.01
C LEU A 162 -8.00 -2.31 9.19
N GLY A 163 -7.44 -3.52 9.21
CA GLY A 163 -6.48 -3.93 10.24
C GLY A 163 -5.17 -3.14 10.15
N LEU A 164 -4.56 -3.08 8.97
CA LEU A 164 -3.25 -2.47 8.79
C LEU A 164 -3.28 -0.95 8.92
N TYR A 165 -4.30 -0.27 8.41
CA TYR A 165 -4.37 1.19 8.47
C TYR A 165 -4.61 1.69 9.88
N GLY A 166 -5.38 0.98 10.71
CA GLY A 166 -5.51 1.28 12.13
C GLY A 166 -4.16 1.24 12.85
N LEU A 167 -3.35 0.21 12.57
CA LEU A 167 -2.01 0.06 13.13
C LEU A 167 -1.05 1.14 12.60
N SER A 168 -1.12 1.45 11.32
CA SER A 168 -0.25 2.43 10.65
C SER A 168 -0.51 3.86 11.13
N ILE A 169 -1.76 4.21 11.46
CA ILE A 169 -2.11 5.48 12.09
C ILE A 169 -1.42 5.62 13.46
N ALA A 170 -1.40 4.56 14.27
CA ALA A 170 -0.71 4.57 15.56
C ALA A 170 0.81 4.75 15.37
N LEU A 171 1.40 4.07 14.39
CA LEU A 171 2.81 4.21 14.03
C LEU A 171 3.16 5.62 13.50
N ALA A 172 2.26 6.27 12.75
CA ALA A 172 2.44 7.64 12.30
C ALA A 172 2.59 8.61 13.48
N GLY A 173 1.78 8.43 14.52
CA GLY A 173 1.88 9.21 15.75
C GLY A 173 3.20 9.01 16.49
N ILE A 174 3.63 7.76 16.63
CA ILE A 174 4.92 7.41 17.26
C ILE A 174 6.10 8.01 16.46
N THR A 175 6.04 7.95 15.14
CA THR A 175 7.10 8.46 14.25
C THR A 175 7.32 9.96 14.43
N ILE A 176 6.25 10.74 14.64
CA ILE A 176 6.37 12.18 14.95
C ILE A 176 7.06 12.41 16.30
N GLN A 177 6.70 11.66 17.34
CA GLN A 177 7.29 11.86 18.67
C GLN A 177 8.80 11.58 18.66
N ILE A 178 9.24 10.52 17.98
CA ILE A 178 10.66 10.18 17.84
C ILE A 178 11.40 11.28 17.07
N LYS A 179 10.79 11.86 16.02
CA LYS A 179 11.40 12.96 15.28
C LYS A 179 11.53 14.24 16.09
N GLN A 180 10.51 14.61 16.88
CA GLN A 180 10.61 15.75 17.81
C GLN A 180 11.78 15.58 18.77
N SER A 181 12.02 14.35 19.25
CA SER A 181 13.18 14.02 20.09
C SER A 181 14.51 14.27 19.39
N GLN A 182 14.66 13.89 18.12
CA GLN A 182 15.89 14.18 17.36
C GLN A 182 16.12 15.69 17.12
N SER A 183 15.06 16.50 17.01
CA SER A 183 15.21 17.95 16.90
C SER A 183 15.65 18.65 18.19
N LEU A 184 15.51 17.98 19.36
CA LEU A 184 15.91 18.51 20.66
C LEU A 184 17.42 18.34 20.95
N ILE A 185 18.13 17.56 20.15
CA ILE A 185 19.56 17.25 20.34
C ILE A 185 20.47 18.19 19.51
N HIS A 186 19.90 19.28 18.99
CA HIS A 186 20.60 20.35 18.28
C HIS A 186 20.29 21.70 18.90
#